data_AF-A0A3N5E1T8-F1
#
_entry.id   AF-A0A3N5E1T8-F1
#
_cell.length_a   1.000
_cell.length_b   1.000
_cell.length_c   1.000
_cell.angle_alpha   90.00
_cell.angle_beta   90.00
_cell.angle_gamma   90.00
#
_symmetry.space_group_name_H-M   'P 1'
#
loop_
_entity.id
_entity.type
_entity.pdbx_description
1 polymer ?
#
loop_
_entity_poly.entity_id
_entity_poly.type
_entity_poly.pdbx_seq_one_letter_code
_entity_poly.pdbx_strand_id
1 'polypeptide(L)'
;MNKIVVIGTQPPCPRCKLLTNVLIEKVKETGINAEVRHLAYTDEESKLFAKSIGLETGTAKDVSKRIGITIESEKISSLIRNYELEENKEYKNYNDSNWSFELDDFLRPFEQKAKSVGILMTPILIINSELKHNGSLPRIKRIEDWILELKNISNR
;
A
#
# COMPACT_ATOMS: atom_id res chain seq x y z
N MET A 1 17.68 7.46 12.10
CA MET A 1 17.33 6.79 10.83
C MET A 1 15.83 6.60 10.81
N ASN A 2 15.14 7.10 9.79
CA ASN A 2 13.69 6.98 9.66
C ASN A 2 13.31 5.56 9.21
N LYS A 3 12.13 5.08 9.58
CA LYS A 3 11.62 3.76 9.19
C LYS A 3 10.33 3.91 8.38
N ILE A 4 10.32 3.36 7.19
CA ILE A 4 9.17 3.29 6.30
C ILE A 4 8.83 1.82 6.09
N VAL A 5 7.62 1.41 6.42
CA VAL A 5 7.17 0.02 6.32
C VAL A 5 5.94 -0.04 5.43
N VAL A 6 5.99 -0.91 4.42
CA VAL A 6 4.83 -1.33 3.64
C VAL A 6 4.42 -2.72 4.10
N ILE A 7 3.20 -2.86 4.63
CA ILE A 7 2.62 -4.18 4.91
C ILE A 7 1.77 -4.58 3.71
N GLY A 8 2.04 -5.76 3.17
CA GLY A 8 1.41 -6.27 1.95
C GLY A 8 1.33 -7.79 1.89
N THR A 9 0.96 -8.33 0.73
CA THR A 9 1.03 -9.78 0.50
C THR A 9 2.47 -10.25 0.25
N GLN A 10 2.70 -11.56 0.36
CA GLN A 10 3.96 -12.20 -0.03
C GLN A 10 3.67 -13.39 -0.97
N PRO A 11 4.10 -13.36 -2.25
CA PRO A 11 4.75 -12.24 -2.94
C PRO A 11 3.88 -10.96 -3.00
N PRO A 12 4.49 -9.77 -3.20
CA PRO A 12 3.76 -8.52 -3.23
C PRO A 12 2.80 -8.46 -4.43
N CYS A 13 1.55 -8.07 -4.17
CA CYS A 13 0.59 -7.78 -5.23
C CYS A 13 0.96 -6.46 -5.94
N PRO A 14 0.35 -6.14 -7.10
CA PRO A 14 0.68 -4.93 -7.87
C PRO A 14 0.72 -3.65 -7.03
N ARG A 15 -0.31 -3.43 -6.21
CA ARG A 15 -0.43 -2.25 -5.33
C ARG A 15 0.70 -2.15 -4.30
N CYS A 16 1.06 -3.28 -3.67
CA CYS A 16 2.13 -3.30 -2.67
C CYS A 16 3.50 -3.12 -3.32
N LYS A 17 3.74 -3.78 -4.46
CA LYS A 17 5.00 -3.67 -5.20
C LYS A 17 5.25 -2.24 -5.68
N LEU A 18 4.24 -1.63 -6.32
CA LEU A 18 4.36 -0.25 -6.80
C LEU A 18 4.57 0.74 -5.65
N LEU A 19 3.83 0.63 -4.55
CA LEU A 19 4.02 1.51 -3.40
C LEU A 19 5.47 1.42 -2.87
N THR A 20 5.99 0.21 -2.73
CA THR A 20 7.38 -0.02 -2.30
C THR A 20 8.38 0.58 -3.28
N ASN A 21 8.19 0.41 -4.59
CA ASN A 21 9.06 1.00 -5.61
C ASN A 21 9.07 2.53 -5.54
N VAL A 22 7.90 3.17 -5.46
CA VAL A 22 7.80 4.63 -5.37
C VAL A 22 8.52 5.13 -4.11
N LEU A 23 8.31 4.48 -2.95
CA LEU A 23 8.97 4.88 -1.70
C LEU A 23 10.49 4.76 -1.79
N ILE A 24 11.01 3.67 -2.36
CA ILE A 24 12.45 3.46 -2.53
C ILE A 24 13.05 4.57 -3.39
N GLU A 25 12.46 4.84 -4.56
CA GLU A 25 12.98 5.86 -5.46
C GLU A 25 12.86 7.26 -4.88
N LYS A 26 11.74 7.60 -4.21
CA LYS A 26 11.59 8.91 -3.57
C LYS A 26 12.52 9.12 -2.38
N VAL A 27 12.82 8.10 -1.59
CA VAL A 27 13.85 8.18 -0.54
C VAL A 27 15.24 8.46 -1.15
N LYS A 28 15.59 7.79 -2.26
CA LYS A 28 16.85 8.05 -2.98
C LYS A 28 16.90 9.47 -3.57
N GLU A 29 15.88 9.88 -4.31
CA GLU A 29 15.78 11.20 -4.96
C GLU A 29 15.88 12.35 -3.93
N THR A 30 15.29 12.17 -2.75
CA THR A 30 15.26 13.22 -1.71
C THR A 30 16.50 13.23 -0.81
N GLY A 31 17.33 12.18 -0.85
CA GLY A 31 18.53 12.03 -0.03
C GLY A 31 18.26 11.85 1.47
N ILE A 32 17.07 11.35 1.84
CA ILE A 32 16.70 11.18 3.25
C ILE A 32 17.28 9.89 3.81
N ASN A 33 17.80 9.96 5.04
CA ASN A 33 18.22 8.76 5.78
C ASN A 33 16.99 7.98 6.29
N ALA A 34 16.42 7.13 5.43
CA ALA A 34 15.29 6.27 5.73
C ALA A 34 15.52 4.83 5.22
N GLU A 35 15.08 3.86 6.00
CA GLU A 35 15.01 2.45 5.60
C GLU A 35 13.59 2.12 5.13
N VAL A 36 13.45 1.54 3.93
CA VAL A 36 12.17 1.07 3.39
C VAL A 36 12.12 -0.46 3.49
N ARG A 37 11.13 -0.99 4.20
CA ARG A 37 10.89 -2.45 4.38
C ARG A 37 9.52 -2.84 3.84
N HIS A 38 9.44 -4.03 3.26
CA HIS A 38 8.17 -4.70 2.95
C HIS A 38 7.97 -5.86 3.93
N LEU A 39 6.82 -5.91 4.59
CA LEU A 39 6.43 -6.99 5.50
C LEU A 39 5.20 -7.71 4.98
N ALA A 40 5.11 -9.02 5.21
CA ALA A 40 3.88 -9.73 4.94
C ALA A 40 2.81 -9.33 5.98
N TYR A 41 1.56 -9.24 5.54
CA TYR A 41 0.42 -8.95 6.42
C TYR A 41 0.22 -10.02 7.50
N THR A 42 0.80 -11.20 7.30
CA THR A 42 0.80 -12.32 8.23
C THR A 42 1.97 -12.31 9.21
N ASP A 43 2.95 -11.42 9.04
CA ASP A 43 4.08 -11.31 9.96
C ASP A 43 3.62 -10.82 11.34
N GLU A 44 4.28 -11.27 12.39
CA GLU A 44 3.93 -10.89 13.77
C GLU A 44 4.06 -9.38 14.00
N GLU A 45 5.09 -8.73 13.43
CA GLU A 45 5.26 -7.26 13.48
C GLU A 45 4.04 -6.55 12.88
N SER A 46 3.54 -7.04 11.74
CA SER A 46 2.35 -6.52 11.05
C SER A 46 1.09 -6.68 11.89
N LYS A 47 0.87 -7.87 12.46
CA LYS A 47 -0.30 -8.15 13.32
C LYS A 47 -0.29 -7.32 14.59
N LEU A 48 0.88 -7.19 15.24
CA LEU A 48 1.05 -6.39 16.45
C LEU A 48 0.72 -4.92 16.18
N PHE A 49 1.15 -4.38 15.04
CA PHE A 49 0.78 -3.02 14.64
C PHE A 49 -0.73 -2.85 14.46
N ALA A 50 -1.38 -3.72 13.69
CA ALA A 50 -2.83 -3.59 13.50
C ALA A 50 -3.59 -3.72 14.83
N LYS A 51 -3.17 -4.65 15.70
CA LYS A 51 -3.78 -4.85 17.02
C LYS A 51 -3.64 -3.62 17.92
N SER A 52 -2.51 -2.89 17.84
CA SER A 52 -2.30 -1.68 18.65
C SER A 52 -3.29 -0.56 18.32
N ILE A 53 -3.87 -0.57 17.12
CA ILE A 53 -4.92 0.36 16.69
C ILE A 53 -6.33 -0.28 16.63
N GLY A 54 -6.51 -1.45 17.25
CA GLY A 54 -7.80 -2.14 17.36
C GLY A 54 -8.29 -2.79 16.06
N LEU A 55 -7.39 -3.12 15.13
CA LEU A 55 -7.69 -3.75 13.85
C LEU A 55 -6.90 -5.06 13.66
N GLU A 56 -7.22 -5.79 12.60
CA GLU A 56 -6.44 -6.92 12.12
C GLU A 56 -5.88 -6.63 10.72
N THR A 57 -4.66 -7.05 10.43
CA THR A 57 -4.13 -6.97 9.07
C THR A 57 -4.90 -7.89 8.13
N GLY A 58 -5.16 -7.44 6.90
CA GLY A 58 -5.85 -8.27 5.93
C GLY A 58 -5.76 -7.76 4.49
N THR A 59 -6.29 -8.57 3.59
CA THR A 59 -6.39 -8.27 2.17
C THR A 59 -7.82 -7.95 1.77
N ALA A 60 -8.03 -7.50 0.53
CA ALA A 60 -9.39 -7.34 0.00
C ALA A 60 -10.18 -8.66 0.09
N LYS A 61 -9.54 -9.83 -0.06
CA LYS A 61 -10.19 -11.15 0.11
C LYS A 61 -10.67 -11.41 1.53
N ASP A 62 -9.96 -10.90 2.54
CA ASP A 62 -10.39 -11.05 3.93
C ASP A 62 -11.58 -10.14 4.23
N VAL A 63 -11.57 -8.92 3.67
CA VAL A 63 -12.73 -8.02 3.73
C VAL A 63 -13.94 -8.66 3.04
N SER A 64 -13.74 -9.20 1.84
CA SER A 64 -14.79 -9.80 1.02
C SER A 64 -15.52 -10.91 1.77
N LYS A 65 -14.78 -11.77 2.49
CA LYS A 65 -15.32 -12.81 3.37
C LYS A 65 -16.17 -12.23 4.50
N ARG A 66 -15.73 -11.14 5.16
CA ARG A 66 -16.47 -10.52 6.27
C ARG A 66 -17.77 -9.84 5.83
N ILE A 67 -17.78 -9.26 4.62
CA ILE A 67 -18.97 -8.55 4.11
C ILE A 67 -19.89 -9.41 3.25
N GLY A 68 -19.52 -10.67 2.97
CA GLY A 68 -20.32 -11.59 2.15
C GLY A 68 -20.39 -11.19 0.66
N ILE A 69 -19.42 -10.43 0.16
CA ILE A 69 -19.32 -10.04 -1.25
C ILE A 69 -18.16 -10.80 -1.89
N THR A 70 -18.43 -11.50 -3.00
CA THR A 70 -17.40 -12.26 -3.71
C THR A 70 -16.50 -11.35 -4.53
N ILE A 71 -15.18 -11.53 -4.42
CA ILE A 71 -14.22 -10.92 -5.34
C ILE A 71 -14.09 -11.80 -6.58
N GLU A 72 -14.43 -11.24 -7.73
CA GLU A 72 -14.22 -11.85 -9.05
C GLU A 72 -12.72 -11.94 -9.36
N SER A 73 -12.10 -13.07 -9.01
CA SER A 73 -10.64 -13.24 -9.14
C SER A 73 -10.18 -13.23 -10.61
N GLU A 74 -11.00 -13.70 -11.55
CA GLU A 74 -10.71 -13.59 -12.99
C GLU A 74 -10.65 -12.14 -13.47
N LYS A 75 -11.51 -11.28 -12.91
CA LYS A 75 -11.51 -9.85 -13.23
C LYS A 75 -10.25 -9.15 -12.71
N ILE A 76 -9.76 -9.52 -11.51
CA ILE A 76 -8.45 -9.05 -11.04
C ILE A 76 -7.34 -9.48 -12.02
N SER A 77 -7.34 -10.75 -12.40
CA SER A 77 -6.33 -11.29 -13.32
C SER A 77 -6.38 -10.61 -14.69
N SER A 78 -7.56 -10.30 -15.21
CA SER A 78 -7.70 -9.59 -16.48
C SER A 78 -7.21 -8.14 -16.39
N LEU A 79 -7.53 -7.43 -15.30
CA LEU A 79 -7.04 -6.06 -15.06
C LEU A 79 -5.51 -6.00 -15.00
N ILE A 80 -4.88 -7.00 -14.38
CA ILE A 80 -3.41 -7.08 -14.28
C ILE A 80 -2.77 -7.47 -15.63
N ARG A 81 -3.41 -8.33 -16.43
CA ARG A 81 -2.88 -8.77 -17.74
C ARG A 81 -3.03 -7.70 -18.82
N ASN A 82 -4.16 -6.99 -18.83
CA ASN A 82 -4.50 -6.01 -19.85
C ASN A 82 -4.07 -4.59 -19.48
N TYR A 83 -3.02 -4.47 -18.66
CA TYR A 83 -2.49 -3.18 -18.23
C TYR A 83 -1.97 -2.38 -19.43
N GLU A 84 -2.50 -1.17 -19.62
CA GLU A 84 -2.03 -0.21 -20.62
C GLU A 84 -1.21 0.91 -19.95
N LEU A 85 0.02 1.10 -20.42
CA LEU A 85 0.99 2.06 -19.86
C LEU A 85 0.60 3.53 -20.07
N GLU A 86 -0.23 3.84 -21.05
CA GLU A 86 -0.48 5.22 -21.50
C GLU A 86 -1.32 6.04 -20.50
N GLU A 87 -2.21 5.39 -19.76
CA GLU A 87 -3.12 6.06 -18.81
C GLU A 87 -2.44 6.44 -17.48
N ASN A 88 -1.24 5.90 -17.23
CA ASN A 88 -0.60 5.95 -15.92
C ASN A 88 0.69 6.80 -15.89
N LYS A 89 0.64 8.00 -16.49
CA LYS A 89 1.82 8.87 -16.68
C LYS A 89 2.58 9.17 -15.38
N GLU A 90 1.86 9.36 -14.27
CA GLU A 90 2.45 9.66 -12.96
C GLU A 90 3.32 8.49 -12.46
N TYR A 91 2.85 7.25 -12.60
CA TYR A 91 3.52 6.07 -12.05
C TYR A 91 4.36 5.30 -13.06
N LYS A 92 4.38 5.73 -14.34
CA LYS A 92 5.05 5.05 -15.45
C LYS A 92 6.48 4.62 -15.14
N ASN A 93 7.25 5.46 -14.46
CA ASN A 93 8.66 5.20 -14.15
C ASN A 93 8.86 4.22 -12.98
N TYR A 94 7.81 3.92 -12.22
CA TYR A 94 7.87 3.09 -11.01
C TYR A 94 7.08 1.77 -11.14
N ASN A 95 6.25 1.64 -12.18
CA ASN A 95 5.27 0.57 -12.33
C ASN A 95 5.77 -0.59 -13.21
N ASP A 96 6.55 -1.48 -12.58
CA ASP A 96 6.93 -2.79 -13.12
C ASP A 96 6.02 -3.92 -12.57
N SER A 97 4.81 -3.55 -12.12
CA SER A 97 3.91 -4.40 -11.33
C SER A 97 2.55 -4.60 -11.98
N ASN A 98 2.32 -3.98 -13.14
CA ASN A 98 1.04 -3.93 -13.85
C ASN A 98 -0.11 -3.40 -12.97
N TRP A 99 0.18 -2.46 -12.07
CA TRP A 99 -0.86 -1.75 -11.34
C TRP A 99 -1.58 -0.77 -12.27
N SER A 100 -2.89 -0.54 -12.05
CA SER A 100 -3.67 0.43 -12.80
C SER A 100 -4.72 1.11 -11.91
N PHE A 101 -5.28 2.23 -12.36
CA PHE A 101 -6.35 2.91 -11.64
C PHE A 101 -7.62 2.06 -11.58
N GLU A 102 -7.90 1.29 -12.63
CA GLU A 102 -9.04 0.37 -12.73
C GLU A 102 -8.93 -0.74 -11.68
N LEU A 103 -7.71 -1.20 -11.36
CA LEU A 103 -7.49 -2.16 -10.27
C LEU A 103 -7.86 -1.56 -8.92
N ASP A 104 -7.48 -0.31 -8.66
CA ASP A 104 -7.85 0.38 -7.42
C ASP A 104 -9.36 0.66 -7.37
N ASP A 105 -9.97 1.11 -8.47
CA ASP A 105 -11.42 1.32 -8.59
C ASP A 105 -12.19 0.02 -8.33
N PHE A 106 -11.73 -1.10 -8.90
CA PHE A 106 -12.36 -2.40 -8.69
C PHE A 106 -12.30 -2.87 -7.23
N LEU A 107 -11.21 -2.56 -6.52
CA LEU A 107 -11.01 -2.97 -5.13
C LEU A 107 -11.55 -1.96 -4.10
N ARG A 108 -11.92 -0.75 -4.54
CA ARG A 108 -12.43 0.34 -3.70
C ARG A 108 -13.62 -0.04 -2.80
N PRO A 109 -14.60 -0.85 -3.23
CA PRO A 109 -15.69 -1.27 -2.34
C PRO A 109 -15.20 -2.00 -1.09
N PHE A 110 -14.12 -2.78 -1.20
CA PHE A 110 -13.52 -3.50 -0.08
C PHE A 110 -12.71 -2.56 0.81
N GLU A 111 -11.97 -1.62 0.22
CA GLU A 111 -11.27 -0.56 0.96
C GLU A 111 -12.22 0.23 1.85
N GLN A 112 -13.34 0.69 1.30
CA GLN A 112 -14.34 1.49 2.01
C GLN A 112 -14.99 0.74 3.19
N LYS A 113 -15.08 -0.59 3.10
CA LYS A 113 -15.67 -1.43 4.16
C LYS A 113 -14.65 -1.97 5.16
N ALA A 114 -13.37 -2.02 4.80
CA ALA A 114 -12.33 -2.69 5.57
C ALA A 114 -12.34 -2.31 7.06
N LYS A 115 -12.28 -1.02 7.38
CA LYS A 115 -12.25 -0.55 8.77
C LYS A 115 -13.52 -0.89 9.54
N SER A 116 -14.69 -0.82 8.89
CA SER A 116 -15.98 -1.14 9.52
C SER A 116 -16.11 -2.61 9.91
N VAL A 117 -15.35 -3.49 9.25
CA VAL A 117 -15.29 -4.92 9.58
C VAL A 117 -14.02 -5.29 10.35
N GLY A 118 -13.29 -4.31 10.91
CA GLY A 118 -12.12 -4.55 11.75
C GLY A 118 -10.86 -4.96 10.98
N ILE A 119 -10.76 -4.65 9.68
CA ILE A 119 -9.59 -4.96 8.85
C ILE A 119 -8.84 -3.68 8.49
N LEU A 120 -7.53 -3.70 8.74
CA LEU A 120 -6.55 -2.80 8.16
C LEU A 120 -6.08 -3.41 6.83
N MET A 121 -6.68 -2.95 5.73
CA MET A 121 -6.51 -3.58 4.41
C MET A 121 -5.21 -3.15 3.73
N THR A 122 -4.50 -4.11 3.12
CA THR A 122 -3.29 -3.89 2.33
C THR A 122 -3.53 -3.17 0.98
N PRO A 123 -2.53 -2.43 0.44
CA PRO A 123 -1.24 -2.12 1.09
C PRO A 123 -1.42 -1.19 2.29
N ILE A 124 -0.57 -1.30 3.31
CA ILE A 124 -0.57 -0.41 4.49
C ILE A 124 0.78 0.30 4.52
N LEU A 125 0.77 1.64 4.59
CA LEU A 125 1.96 2.46 4.74
C LEU A 125 2.08 2.96 6.17
N ILE A 126 3.21 2.63 6.79
CA ILE A 126 3.59 3.09 8.12
C ILE A 126 4.90 3.85 8.00
N ILE A 127 4.96 5.03 8.62
CA ILE A 127 6.18 5.83 8.71
C ILE A 127 6.43 6.17 10.16
N ASN A 128 7.60 5.80 10.70
CA ASN A 128 7.98 6.00 12.11
C ASN A 128 6.87 5.58 13.10
N SER A 129 6.33 4.36 12.90
CA SER A 129 5.24 3.78 13.71
C SER A 129 3.89 4.49 13.61
N GLU A 130 3.72 5.43 12.68
CA GLU A 130 2.44 6.10 12.41
C GLU A 130 1.82 5.56 11.12
N LEU A 131 0.53 5.19 11.17
CA LEU A 131 -0.24 4.81 9.98
C LEU A 131 -0.44 6.05 9.08
N LYS A 132 0.06 6.00 7.85
CA LYS A 132 -0.10 7.09 6.87
C LYS A 132 -1.16 6.81 5.81
N HIS A 133 -1.25 5.56 5.34
CA HIS A 133 -2.19 5.19 4.27
C HIS A 133 -2.55 3.71 4.33
N ASN A 134 -3.71 3.32 3.81
CA ASN A 134 -4.04 1.93 3.58
C ASN A 134 -5.05 1.72 2.45
N GLY A 135 -5.05 0.52 1.84
CA GLY A 135 -6.13 0.01 0.99
C GLY A 135 -6.04 0.30 -0.51
N SER A 136 -5.47 1.45 -0.90
CA SER A 136 -5.23 1.87 -2.30
C SER A 136 -3.82 2.41 -2.48
N LEU A 137 -3.43 2.78 -3.70
CA LEU A 137 -2.18 3.50 -3.93
C LEU A 137 -2.40 5.02 -3.74
N PRO A 138 -1.66 5.69 -2.83
CA PRO A 138 -1.73 7.13 -2.69
C PRO A 138 -1.00 7.83 -3.85
N ARG A 139 -1.47 9.04 -4.23
CA ARG A 139 -0.82 9.91 -5.23
C ARG A 139 0.66 10.12 -4.91
N ILE A 140 1.52 10.18 -5.93
CA ILE A 140 2.98 10.36 -5.75
C ILE A 140 3.27 11.64 -4.99
N LYS A 141 2.59 12.74 -5.33
CA LYS A 141 2.73 14.00 -4.58
C LYS A 141 2.50 13.81 -3.07
N ARG A 142 1.53 12.98 -2.67
CA ARG A 142 1.26 12.74 -1.26
C ARG A 142 2.35 11.89 -0.60
N ILE A 143 2.91 10.93 -1.33
CA ILE A 143 4.08 10.15 -0.89
C ILE A 143 5.29 11.07 -0.72
N GLU A 144 5.54 11.97 -1.66
CA GLU A 144 6.60 12.97 -1.59
C GLU A 144 6.46 13.87 -0.36
N ASP A 145 5.25 14.39 -0.11
CA ASP A 145 4.97 15.22 1.07
C ASP A 145 5.36 14.48 2.37
N TRP A 146 4.91 13.23 2.54
CA TRP A 146 5.25 12.42 3.73
C TRP A 146 6.74 12.13 3.87
N ILE A 147 7.45 11.94 2.76
CA ILE A 147 8.90 11.74 2.76
C ILE A 147 9.59 13.05 3.16
N LEU A 148 9.20 14.18 2.59
CA LEU A 148 9.78 15.49 2.92
C LEU A 148 9.54 15.90 4.38
N GLU A 149 8.41 15.53 4.98
CA GLU A 149 8.14 15.71 6.41
C GLU A 149 9.24 15.09 7.30
N LEU A 150 9.89 14.01 6.85
CA LEU A 150 10.98 13.35 7.58
C LEU A 150 12.26 14.20 7.68
N LYS A 151 12.50 15.11 6.72
CA LYS A 151 13.63 16.04 6.79
C LYS A 151 13.51 16.97 8.00
N ASN A 152 12.29 17.43 8.26
CA ASN A 152 12.02 18.41 9.31
C ASN A 152 12.11 17.80 10.72
N ILE A 153 11.88 16.49 10.84
CA ILE A 153 12.02 15.76 12.10
C ILE A 153 13.50 15.51 12.43
N SER A 154 14.36 15.33 11.42
CA SER A 154 15.78 15.03 11.61
C SER A 154 16.63 16.25 12.02
N ASN A 155 16.05 17.46 11.95
CA ASN A 155 16.68 18.74 12.33
C ASN A 155 16.22 19.27 13.70
N ARG A 156 15.43 18.48 14.44
CA ARG A 156 15.04 18.76 15.83
C ARG A 156 15.74 17.79 16.77
#